data_AF-A0A845K566-F1
#
_entry.id   AF-A0A845K566-F1
#
_cell.length_a   1.000
_cell.length_b   1.000
_cell.length_c   1.000
_cell.angle_alpha   90.00
_cell.angle_beta   90.00
_cell.angle_gamma   90.00
#
_symmetry.space_group_name_H-M   'P 1'
#
loop_
_entity.id
_entity.type
_entity.pdbx_description
1 polymer ?
#
loop_
_entity_poly.entity_id
_entity_poly.type
_entity_poly.pdbx_seq_one_letter_code
_entity_poly.pdbx_strand_id
1 'polypeptide(L)'
;MDKRRLDYEVREMRRRPKFRNLILYIDRTYPAHHWGYYYWGGFLPSQHYMKARYPENYPYSPLEIELTPDVDEEHHKLGRNICYIRPEEWSPAYRASTAITLAIVYIAKYYAGRLDE
;
A
#
# COMPACT_ATOMS: atom_id res chain seq x y z
N MET A 1 2.54 1.75 17.63
CA MET A 1 3.18 1.62 16.30
C MET A 1 4.67 1.47 16.53
N ASP A 2 5.30 0.46 15.94
CA ASP A 2 6.76 0.32 16.00
C ASP A 2 7.43 1.30 15.02
N LYS A 3 7.90 2.43 15.56
CA LYS A 3 8.57 3.49 14.79
C LYS A 3 9.87 3.02 14.15
N ARG A 4 10.63 2.14 14.82
CA ARG A 4 11.92 1.65 14.29
C ARG A 4 11.68 0.78 13.05
N ARG A 5 10.66 -0.07 13.11
CA ARG A 5 10.25 -0.90 11.97
C ARG A 5 9.83 -0.03 10.78
N LEU A 6 8.97 0.96 11.03
CA LEU A 6 8.52 1.90 10.00
C LEU A 6 9.70 2.62 9.32
N ASP A 7 10.59 3.23 10.11
CA ASP A 7 11.74 3.97 9.58
C ASP A 7 12.69 3.08 8.75
N TYR A 8 12.90 1.84 9.20
CA TYR A 8 13.68 0.86 8.45
C TYR A 8 13.05 0.54 7.10
N GLU A 9 11.77 0.19 7.06
CA GLU A 9 11.10 -0.21 5.83
C GLU A 9 10.99 0.95 4.82
N VAL A 10 10.69 2.15 5.32
CA VAL A 10 10.71 3.39 4.53
C VAL A 10 12.08 3.59 3.87
N ARG A 11 13.16 3.44 4.64
CA ARG A 11 14.52 3.63 4.14
C ARG A 11 14.87 2.59 3.09
N GLU A 12 14.48 1.34 3.32
CA GLU A 12 14.68 0.25 2.37
C GLU A 12 13.92 0.50 1.06
N MET A 13 12.65 0.91 1.12
CA MET A 13 11.84 1.19 -0.07
C MET A 13 12.41 2.36 -0.90
N ARG A 14 13.00 3.37 -0.26
CA ARG A 14 13.69 4.47 -0.96
C ARG A 14 14.99 4.03 -1.63
N ARG A 15 15.77 3.17 -0.96
CA ARG A 15 17.08 2.72 -1.46
C ARG A 15 16.95 1.67 -2.55
N ARG A 16 15.93 0.82 -2.46
CA ARG A 16 15.73 -0.34 -3.33
C ARG A 16 14.25 -0.42 -3.72
N PRO A 17 13.77 0.51 -4.57
CA PRO A 17 12.39 0.43 -5.02
C PRO A 17 12.19 -0.87 -5.81
N LYS A 18 11.24 -1.70 -5.35
CA LYS A 18 10.87 -2.94 -6.07
C LYS A 18 10.27 -2.65 -7.46
N PHE A 19 9.73 -1.46 -7.64
CA PHE A 19 9.12 -1.00 -8.87
C PHE A 19 9.81 0.27 -9.32
N ARG A 20 10.29 0.29 -10.57
CA ARG A 20 11.03 1.42 -11.17
C ARG A 20 10.23 2.74 -11.19
N ASN A 21 8.91 2.62 -11.09
CA ASN A 21 7.92 3.70 -11.19
C ASN A 21 7.22 4.01 -9.84
N LEU A 22 7.74 3.46 -8.73
CA LEU A 22 7.25 3.77 -7.38
C LEU A 22 8.04 4.93 -6.79
N ILE A 23 7.36 6.05 -6.54
CA ILE A 23 7.90 7.22 -5.83
C ILE A 23 7.34 7.22 -4.40
N LEU A 24 8.20 7.12 -3.40
CA LEU A 24 7.78 7.15 -2.00
C LEU A 24 7.74 8.59 -1.45
N TYR A 25 6.54 9.12 -1.18
CA TYR A 25 6.36 10.34 -0.41
C TYR A 25 5.96 10.00 1.03
N ILE A 26 6.56 10.68 2.01
CA ILE A 26 6.19 10.46 3.40
C ILE A 26 5.78 11.80 3.94
N ASP A 27 4.48 11.95 4.10
CA ASP A 27 3.92 13.09 4.78
C ASP A 27 4.21 12.94 6.28
N ARG A 28 5.11 13.78 6.77
CA ARG A 28 5.45 13.88 8.18
C ARG A 28 4.67 14.98 8.90
N THR A 29 3.79 15.69 8.17
CA THR A 29 3.06 16.86 8.68
C THR A 29 1.75 16.52 9.40
N TYR A 30 1.30 15.27 9.35
CA TYR A 30 0.16 14.78 10.15
C TYR A 30 0.61 13.92 11.35
N PRO A 31 0.73 14.50 12.55
CA PRO A 31 1.04 13.74 13.76
C PRO A 31 -0.13 12.89 14.29
N ALA A 32 -1.36 13.16 13.84
CA ALA A 32 -2.58 12.49 14.32
C ALA A 32 -2.97 11.25 13.51
N HIS A 33 -2.42 11.07 12.31
CA HIS A 33 -2.71 9.92 11.47
C HIS A 33 -1.45 9.49 10.72
N HIS A 34 -1.04 8.26 10.94
CA HIS A 34 0.17 7.64 10.44
C HIS A 34 0.12 7.33 8.92
N TRP A 35 0.03 8.35 8.07
CA TRP A 35 -0.05 8.20 6.61
C TRP A 35 1.35 8.16 5.97
N GLY A 36 1.65 7.09 5.22
CA GLY A 36 2.69 7.09 4.20
C GLY A 36 2.04 7.26 2.82
N TYR A 37 2.53 8.19 2.00
CA TYR A 37 1.94 8.43 0.68
C TYR A 37 2.75 7.68 -0.38
N TYR A 38 2.20 6.62 -0.94
CA TYR A 38 2.91 5.77 -1.88
C TYR A 38 2.53 6.15 -3.31
N TYR A 39 3.24 7.10 -3.91
CA TYR A 39 2.99 7.41 -5.32
C TYR A 39 3.49 6.25 -6.19
N TRP A 40 2.61 5.66 -6.98
CA TRP A 40 2.99 4.71 -8.01
C TRP A 40 2.45 5.17 -9.35
N GLY A 41 3.26 5.91 -10.11
CA GLY A 41 2.86 6.43 -11.41
C GLY A 41 3.60 5.73 -12.54
N GLY A 42 2.87 5.08 -13.44
CA GLY A 42 3.38 4.84 -14.80
C GLY A 42 3.43 3.40 -15.31
N PHE A 43 2.50 2.53 -14.93
CA PHE A 43 2.33 1.23 -15.62
C PHE A 43 1.04 1.11 -16.44
N LEU A 44 0.08 2.00 -16.23
CA LEU A 44 -1.24 1.94 -16.83
C LEU A 44 -1.54 3.22 -17.63
N PRO A 45 -2.48 3.17 -18.60
CA PRO A 45 -2.84 4.32 -19.43
C PRO A 45 -3.35 5.53 -18.64
N SER A 46 -3.71 5.36 -17.37
CA SER A 46 -4.04 6.41 -16.41
C SER A 46 -3.02 6.45 -15.26
N GLN A 47 -2.83 7.64 -14.67
CA GLN A 47 -2.06 7.79 -13.44
C GLN A 47 -2.90 7.24 -12.28
N HIS A 48 -2.41 6.16 -11.65
CA HIS A 48 -2.97 5.67 -10.41
C HIS A 48 -2.22 6.25 -9.22
N TYR A 49 -2.97 6.62 -8.20
CA TYR A 49 -2.44 7.09 -6.94
C TYR A 49 -2.77 6.05 -5.88
N MET A 50 -1.81 5.76 -5.02
CA MET A 50 -1.97 4.87 -3.89
C MET A 50 -1.57 5.62 -2.62
N LYS A 51 -2.32 5.42 -1.55
CA LYS A 51 -2.00 6.01 -0.24
C LYS A 51 -2.06 4.88 0.78
N ALA A 52 -0.97 4.63 1.48
CA ALA A 52 -0.94 3.56 2.48
C ALA A 52 -0.90 4.13 3.89
N ARG A 53 -1.92 3.80 4.67
CA ARG A 53 -2.03 4.18 6.06
C ARG A 53 -1.47 3.07 6.93
N TYR A 54 -0.52 3.41 7.79
CA TYR A 54 -0.02 2.50 8.80
C TYR A 54 -0.99 2.48 9.98
N PRO A 55 -1.45 1.31 10.44
CA PRO A 55 -2.31 1.25 11.61
C PRO A 55 -1.50 1.55 12.88
N GLU A 56 -2.20 1.97 13.94
CA GLU A 56 -1.55 2.32 15.21
C GLU A 56 -0.81 1.14 15.85
N ASN A 57 -1.25 -0.09 15.61
CA ASN A 57 -0.63 -1.31 16.13
C ASN A 57 0.34 -1.96 15.12
N TYR A 58 0.74 -1.27 14.04
CA TYR A 58 1.74 -1.78 13.09
C TYR A 58 3.03 -2.23 13.80
N PRO A 59 3.61 -3.42 13.49
CA PRO A 59 3.30 -4.32 12.37
C PRO A 59 2.24 -5.40 12.64
N TYR A 60 1.49 -5.35 13.74
CA TYR A 60 0.55 -6.40 14.12
C TYR A 60 -0.79 -6.37 13.36
N SER A 61 -1.05 -5.30 12.61
CA SER A 61 -2.14 -5.24 11.63
C SER A 61 -1.62 -4.78 10.27
N PRO A 62 -2.32 -5.17 9.19
CA PRO A 62 -1.92 -4.82 7.82
C PRO A 62 -2.03 -3.32 7.56
N LEU A 63 -1.33 -2.88 6.51
CA LEU A 63 -1.50 -1.52 5.99
C LEU A 63 -2.87 -1.42 5.33
N GLU A 64 -3.50 -0.26 5.49
CA GLU A 64 -4.68 0.09 4.70
C GLU A 64 -4.23 0.86 3.47
N ILE A 65 -4.80 0.55 2.31
CA ILE A 65 -4.39 1.13 1.03
C ILE A 65 -5.59 1.79 0.36
N GLU A 66 -5.54 3.10 0.20
CA GLU A 66 -6.51 3.87 -0.57
C GLU A 66 -5.98 4.03 -2.01
N LEU A 67 -6.86 3.90 -2.99
CA LEU A 67 -6.53 3.99 -4.41
C LEU A 67 -7.27 5.16 -5.04
N THR A 68 -6.68 5.77 -6.05
CA THR A 68 -7.37 6.78 -6.86
C THR A 68 -6.92 6.66 -8.32
N PRO A 69 -7.85 6.50 -9.29
CA PRO A 69 -9.29 6.30 -9.11
C PRO A 69 -9.60 5.00 -8.35
N ASP A 70 -10.78 4.93 -7.73
CA ASP A 70 -11.24 3.73 -7.03
C ASP A 70 -11.28 2.54 -7.99
N VAL A 71 -10.71 1.41 -7.55
CA VAL A 71 -10.59 0.19 -8.35
C VAL A 71 -11.47 -0.86 -7.70
N ASP A 72 -12.74 -0.90 -8.13
CA ASP A 72 -13.78 -1.85 -7.74
C ASP A 72 -14.14 -1.94 -6.23
N GLU A 73 -15.33 -2.45 -5.94
CA GLU A 73 -15.89 -2.57 -4.59
C GLU A 73 -15.55 -3.89 -3.88
N GLU A 74 -15.11 -4.93 -4.60
CA GLU A 74 -15.07 -6.29 -4.07
C GLU A 74 -13.92 -6.59 -3.10
N HIS A 75 -12.96 -5.69 -2.98
CA HIS A 75 -11.88 -5.89 -2.02
C HIS A 75 -12.22 -5.42 -0.63
N HIS A 76 -11.75 -6.16 0.37
CA HIS A 76 -11.88 -5.92 1.82
C HIS A 76 -11.96 -4.43 2.19
N LYS A 77 -13.17 -3.89 2.09
CA LYS A 77 -13.45 -2.48 2.30
C LYS A 77 -13.37 -2.20 3.79
N LEU A 78 -12.49 -1.28 4.15
CA LEU A 78 -12.44 -0.66 5.47
C LEU A 78 -12.85 0.81 5.29
N GLY A 79 -14.15 1.04 5.05
CA GLY A 79 -14.66 2.36 4.66
C GLY A 79 -14.24 2.73 3.24
N ARG A 80 -13.53 3.87 3.08
CA ARG A 80 -12.96 4.32 1.78
C ARG A 80 -11.62 3.65 1.44
N ASN A 81 -11.11 2.79 2.32
CA ASN A 81 -9.81 2.16 2.14
C ASN A 81 -9.97 0.71 1.69
N ILE A 82 -9.06 0.25 0.84
CA ILE A 82 -8.96 -1.14 0.40
C ILE A 82 -7.79 -1.81 1.13
N CYS A 83 -8.04 -2.93 1.81
CA CYS A 83 -6.96 -3.76 2.32
C CYS A 83 -6.73 -4.94 1.37
N TYR A 84 -5.53 -5.02 0.80
CA TYR A 84 -5.17 -6.07 -0.16
C TYR A 84 -4.75 -7.39 0.50
N ILE A 85 -4.64 -7.40 1.82
CA ILE A 85 -4.33 -8.59 2.61
C ILE A 85 -5.41 -8.64 3.68
N ARG A 86 -6.14 -9.75 3.81
CA ARG A 86 -7.10 -9.88 4.91
C ARG A 86 -6.35 -9.78 6.25
N PRO A 87 -6.92 -9.16 7.30
CA PRO A 87 -6.24 -9.09 8.60
C PRO A 87 -5.74 -10.47 9.10
N GLU A 88 -6.49 -11.52 8.82
CA GLU A 88 -6.19 -12.92 9.14
C GLU A 88 -5.09 -13.55 8.25
N GLU A 89 -4.83 -13.00 7.07
CA GLU A 89 -3.72 -13.41 6.20
C GLU A 89 -2.44 -12.62 6.48
N TRP A 90 -2.55 -11.54 7.26
CA TRP A 90 -1.43 -10.68 7.60
C TRP A 90 -0.51 -11.34 8.62
N SER A 91 0.79 -11.28 8.34
CA SER A 91 1.84 -11.64 9.29
C SER A 91 2.64 -10.41 9.69
N PRO A 92 2.96 -10.20 10.99
CA PRO A 92 3.91 -9.17 11.41
C PRO A 92 5.31 -9.33 10.82
N ALA A 93 5.64 -10.50 10.26
CA ALA A 93 6.86 -10.72 9.50
C ALA A 93 6.85 -9.99 8.14
N TYR A 94 5.66 -9.77 7.56
CA TYR A 94 5.50 -9.05 6.31
C TYR A 94 5.91 -7.59 6.44
N ARG A 95 6.34 -7.03 5.31
CA ARG A 95 6.77 -5.64 5.20
C ARG A 95 5.69 -4.83 4.51
N ALA A 96 5.67 -3.52 4.71
CA ALA A 96 4.85 -2.58 3.94
C ALA A 96 5.02 -2.77 2.43
N SER A 97 6.26 -2.98 1.97
CA SER A 97 6.54 -3.31 0.57
C SER A 97 5.81 -4.56 0.06
N THR A 98 5.51 -5.53 0.92
CA THR A 98 4.71 -6.71 0.55
C THR A 98 3.27 -6.29 0.24
N ALA A 99 2.61 -5.55 1.14
CA ALA A 99 1.25 -5.07 0.93
C ALA A 99 1.15 -4.18 -0.32
N ILE A 100 2.11 -3.28 -0.53
CA ILE A 100 2.17 -2.40 -1.71
C ILE A 100 2.39 -3.21 -2.99
N THR A 101 3.23 -4.24 -2.94
CA THR A 101 3.46 -5.12 -4.10
C THR A 101 2.18 -5.85 -4.49
N LEU A 102 1.46 -6.40 -3.52
CA LEU A 102 0.18 -7.09 -3.78
C LEU A 102 -0.87 -6.13 -4.35
N ALA A 103 -0.94 -4.91 -3.82
CA ALA A 103 -1.81 -3.86 -4.34
C ALA A 103 -1.51 -3.55 -5.82
N ILE A 104 -0.24 -3.35 -6.17
CA ILE A 104 0.19 -3.09 -7.55
C ILE A 104 -0.15 -4.26 -8.47
N VAL A 105 0.12 -5.49 -8.03
CA VAL A 105 -0.18 -6.70 -8.81
C VAL A 105 -1.69 -6.83 -9.06
N TYR A 106 -2.52 -6.58 -8.04
CA TYR A 106 -3.96 -6.58 -8.23
C TYR A 106 -4.39 -5.53 -9.26
N ILE A 107 -3.93 -4.28 -9.12
CA ILE A 107 -4.30 -3.21 -10.04
C ILE A 107 -3.92 -3.60 -11.48
N ALA A 108 -2.73 -4.17 -11.66
CA ALA A 108 -2.30 -4.68 -12.96
C ALA A 108 -3.22 -5.79 -13.49
N LYS A 109 -3.64 -6.74 -12.65
CA LYS A 109 -4.59 -7.80 -13.01
C LYS A 109 -5.99 -7.25 -13.35
N TYR A 110 -6.51 -6.32 -12.55
CA TYR A 110 -7.81 -5.66 -12.77
C TYR A 110 -7.88 -5.02 -14.16
N TYR A 111 -6.89 -4.19 -14.50
CA TYR A 111 -6.86 -3.53 -15.81
C TYR A 111 -6.53 -4.46 -16.98
N ALA A 112 -5.90 -5.60 -16.71
CA ALA A 112 -5.69 -6.64 -17.72
C ALA A 112 -6.94 -7.51 -17.94
N GLY A 113 -7.99 -7.37 -17.11
CA GLY A 113 -9.17 -8.25 -17.13
C GLY A 113 -8.88 -9.68 -16.65
N ARG A 114 -7.92 -9.85 -15.73
CA ARG A 114 -7.37 -11.15 -15.28
C ARG A 114 -7.47 -11.35 -13.76
N LEU A 115 -8.53 -10.84 -13.14
CA LEU A 115 -8.71 -11.05 -11.70
C LEU A 115 -9.11 -12.49 -11.34
N ASP A 116 -9.81 -13.14 -12.25
CA ASP A 116 -10.32 -14.50 -12.08
C ASP A 116 -9.32 -15.60 -12.53
N GLU A 117 -8.10 -15.22 -12.94
CA GLU A 117 -6.97 -16.11 -13.28
C GLU A 117 -6.00 -16.30 -12.10
#